data_AF-A0A2Z4MDK4-F1
#
_entry.id   AF-A0A2Z4MDK4-F1
#
_cell.length_a   1.000
_cell.length_b   1.000
_cell.length_c   1.000
_cell.angle_alpha   90.00
_cell.angle_beta   90.00
_cell.angle_gamma   90.00
#
_symmetry.space_group_name_H-M   'P 1'
#
loop_
_entity.id
_entity.type
_entity.pdbx_description
1 polymer ?
#
loop_
_entity_poly.entity_id
_entity_poly.type
_entity_poly.pdbx_seq_one_letter_code
_entity_poly.pdbx_strand_id
1 'polypeptide(L)'
;MNLTLNRLSLTNVDDSAGVWQYEGGKVFDGNNHVANYASTKRTVHQGTEAQNTAMLTLTLFFFGLENITLQGSHDFSSGKQIGSVSAASSQFASSIGKQFTVLGTNLVIQ
;
A
#
# COMPACT_ATOMS: atom_id res chain seq x y z
N MET A 1 -4.96 9.54 -9.99
CA MET A 1 -5.70 8.26 -9.99
C MET A 1 -6.39 8.13 -8.64
N ASN A 2 -7.72 7.92 -8.62
CA ASN A 2 -8.50 7.76 -7.39
C ASN A 2 -9.07 6.34 -7.38
N LEU A 3 -8.67 5.53 -6.39
CA LEU A 3 -8.99 4.12 -6.30
C LEU A 3 -9.55 3.77 -4.93
N THR A 4 -10.27 2.67 -4.85
CA THR A 4 -10.77 2.10 -3.59
C THR A 4 -10.16 0.73 -3.35
N LEU A 5 -9.47 0.57 -2.22
CA LEU A 5 -8.93 -0.70 -1.74
C LEU A 5 -9.98 -1.43 -0.91
N ASN A 6 -10.43 -2.58 -1.39
CA ASN A 6 -11.28 -3.50 -0.63
C ASN A 6 -10.42 -4.63 -0.06
N ARG A 7 -10.08 -4.54 1.23
CA ARG A 7 -9.27 -5.54 1.93
C ARG A 7 -10.06 -6.82 2.16
N LEU A 8 -9.52 -7.94 1.71
CA LEU A 8 -10.11 -9.27 1.86
C LEU A 8 -9.32 -10.16 2.83
N SER A 9 -8.03 -9.87 3.03
CA SER A 9 -7.19 -10.59 3.98
C SER A 9 -6.25 -9.63 4.72
N LEU A 10 -6.03 -9.92 6.00
CA LEU A 10 -5.04 -9.30 6.87
C LEU A 10 -4.47 -10.38 7.78
N THR A 11 -3.16 -10.60 7.72
CA THR A 11 -2.44 -11.54 8.59
C THR A 11 -1.28 -10.83 9.26
N ASN A 12 -1.19 -10.94 10.58
CA ASN A 12 -0.04 -10.46 11.34
C ASN A 12 0.91 -11.63 11.63
N VAL A 13 2.21 -11.38 11.53
CA VAL A 13 3.27 -12.34 11.86
C VAL A 13 4.31 -11.62 12.71
N ASP A 14 4.41 -12.02 13.98
CA ASP A 14 5.43 -11.52 14.90
C ASP A 14 6.74 -12.29 14.72
N ASP A 15 7.86 -11.57 14.77
CA ASP A 15 9.19 -12.16 14.86
C ASP A 15 10.07 -11.38 15.86
N SER A 16 11.31 -11.83 16.07
CA SER A 16 12.20 -11.25 17.07
C SER A 16 12.60 -9.79 16.80
N ALA A 17 12.35 -9.27 15.60
CA ALA A 17 12.69 -7.92 15.20
C ALA A 17 11.47 -6.98 15.07
N GLY A 18 10.24 -7.49 15.21
CA GLY A 18 9.01 -6.70 15.16
C GLY A 18 7.84 -7.45 14.54
N VAL A 19 6.91 -6.71 13.93
CA VAL A 19 5.65 -7.27 13.39
C VAL A 19 5.55 -7.04 11.88
N TRP A 20 5.35 -8.10 11.12
CA TRP A 20 4.86 -8.01 9.75
C TRP A 20 3.34 -8.01 9.71
N GLN A 21 2.75 -7.16 8.87
CA GLN A 21 1.35 -7.28 8.46
C GLN A 21 1.28 -7.49 6.95
N TYR A 22 0.59 -8.55 6.55
CA TYR A 22 0.33 -8.90 5.16
C TYR A 22 -1.14 -8.64 4.85
N GLU A 23 -1.39 -7.77 3.88
CA GLU A 23 -2.72 -7.41 3.43
C GLU A 23 -2.91 -7.79 1.96
N GLY A 24 -4.11 -8.24 1.61
CA GLY A 24 -4.47 -8.56 0.23
C GLY A 24 -5.92 -8.21 -0.04
N GLY A 25 -6.21 -7.85 -1.29
CA GLY A 25 -7.56 -7.48 -1.65
C GLY A 25 -7.75 -7.06 -3.10
N LYS A 26 -8.89 -6.42 -3.34
CA LYS A 26 -9.31 -5.90 -4.65
C LYS A 26 -9.15 -4.39 -4.70
N VAL A 27 -8.99 -3.87 -5.90
CA VAL A 27 -8.84 -2.44 -6.19
C VAL A 27 -9.93 -2.04 -7.17
N PHE A 28 -10.66 -0.98 -6.85
CA PHE A 28 -11.75 -0.48 -7.67
C PHE A 28 -11.47 0.93 -8.17
N ASP A 29 -11.89 1.21 -9.41
CA ASP A 29 -12.07 2.56 -9.93
C ASP A 29 -13.58 2.80 -10.09
N GLY A 30 -14.15 3.61 -9.20
CA GLY A 30 -15.60 3.64 -8.98
C GLY A 30 -16.12 2.25 -8.58
N ASN A 31 -17.02 1.69 -9.39
CA ASN A 31 -17.59 0.35 -9.18
C ASN A 31 -16.87 -0.75 -9.97
N ASN A 32 -15.87 -0.40 -10.78
CA ASN A 32 -15.18 -1.36 -11.63
C ASN A 32 -13.99 -1.96 -10.87
N HIS A 33 -13.95 -3.28 -10.73
CA HIS A 33 -12.76 -3.98 -10.25
C HIS A 33 -11.68 -3.90 -11.34
N VAL A 34 -10.54 -3.27 -11.05
CA VAL A 34 -9.48 -3.00 -12.04
C VAL A 34 -8.15 -3.69 -11.73
N ALA A 35 -7.92 -4.04 -10.45
CA ALA A 35 -6.69 -4.69 -10.01
C ALA A 35 -6.93 -5.51 -8.73
N ASN A 36 -5.99 -6.40 -8.42
CA ASN A 36 -5.81 -6.88 -7.05
C ASN A 36 -4.64 -6.12 -6.42
N TYR A 37 -4.51 -6.15 -5.11
CA TYR A 37 -3.33 -5.63 -4.43
C TYR A 37 -2.78 -6.59 -3.40
N ALA A 38 -1.48 -6.49 -3.19
CA ALA A 38 -0.79 -7.05 -2.02
C ALA A 38 -0.03 -5.94 -1.32
N SER A 39 -0.04 -5.95 0.00
CA SER A 39 0.58 -4.95 0.84
C SER A 39 1.30 -5.61 2.00
N THR A 40 2.47 -5.07 2.31
CA THR A 40 3.29 -5.47 3.45
C THR A 40 3.58 -4.24 4.29
N LYS A 41 3.35 -4.38 5.59
CA LYS A 41 3.75 -3.39 6.58
C LYS A 41 4.70 -4.04 7.57
N ARG A 42 5.69 -3.28 8.02
CA ARG A 42 6.66 -3.76 8.98
C ARG A 42 6.89 -2.74 10.08
N THR A 43 6.62 -3.15 11.32
CA THR A 43 7.18 -2.49 12.48
C THR A 43 8.52 -3.08 12.85
N VAL A 44 9.47 -2.25 13.27
CA VAL A 44 10.77 -2.70 13.78
C VAL A 44 10.96 -2.17 15.18
N HIS A 45 11.32 -3.06 16.12
CA HIS A 45 11.63 -2.68 17.49
C HIS A 45 12.72 -1.63 17.55
N GLN A 46 12.56 -0.64 18.42
CA GLN A 46 13.47 0.51 18.54
C GLN A 46 13.63 1.35 17.26
N GLY A 47 12.82 1.08 16.22
CA GLY A 47 12.77 1.81 14.96
C GLY A 47 11.40 2.44 14.76
N THR A 48 10.64 1.92 13.79
CA THR A 48 9.33 2.48 13.43
C THR A 48 8.30 2.35 14.55
N GLU A 49 8.43 1.35 15.43
CA GLU A 49 7.56 1.15 16.60
C GLU A 49 7.59 2.37 17.54
N ALA A 50 8.77 2.95 17.78
CA ALA A 50 8.93 4.12 18.65
C ALA A 50 8.22 5.37 18.09
N GLN A 51 7.90 5.37 16.80
CA GLN A 51 7.16 6.45 16.13
C GLN A 51 5.68 6.08 15.90
N ASN A 52 5.23 4.92 16.35
CA ASN A 52 3.92 4.35 16.03
C ASN A 52 3.67 4.31 14.50
N THR A 53 4.71 3.94 13.74
CA THR A 53 4.63 3.80 12.28
C THR A 53 5.12 2.43 11.81
N ALA A 54 4.81 2.10 10.56
CA ALA A 54 5.38 0.96 9.85
C ALA A 54 5.93 1.37 8.49
N MET A 55 6.99 0.68 8.06
CA MET A 55 7.39 0.67 6.64
C MET A 55 6.24 0.07 5.84
N LEU A 56 5.98 0.59 4.65
CA LEU A 56 4.89 0.13 3.79
C LEU A 56 5.41 -0.12 2.37
N THR A 57 5.06 -1.29 1.82
CA THR A 57 5.10 -1.56 0.38
C THR A 57 3.75 -2.09 -0.06
N LEU A 58 3.11 -1.45 -1.04
CA LEU A 58 1.83 -1.85 -1.61
C LEU A 58 1.95 -1.94 -3.12
N THR A 59 1.63 -3.09 -3.71
CA THR A 59 1.63 -3.27 -5.17
C THR A 59 0.23 -3.52 -5.68
N LEU A 60 -0.19 -2.74 -6.67
CA LEU A 60 -1.39 -2.92 -7.46
C LEU A 60 -1.04 -3.80 -8.67
N PHE A 61 -1.76 -4.89 -8.87
CA PHE A 61 -1.65 -5.81 -10.00
C PHE A 61 -2.89 -5.64 -10.88
N PHE A 62 -2.78 -4.76 -11.88
CA PHE A 62 -3.85 -4.49 -12.83
C PHE A 62 -4.04 -5.71 -13.75
N PHE A 63 -5.28 -5.92 -14.20
CA PHE A 63 -5.55 -6.96 -15.18
C PHE A 63 -4.76 -6.70 -16.47
N GLY A 64 -4.08 -7.72 -16.99
CA GLY A 64 -3.20 -7.58 -18.16
C GLY A 64 -1.70 -7.45 -17.84
N LEU A 65 -1.25 -7.85 -16.65
CA LEU A 65 0.16 -7.90 -16.22
C LEU A 65 0.85 -6.53 -16.02
N GLU A 66 0.08 -5.45 -15.89
CA GLU A 66 0.61 -4.13 -15.52
C GLU A 66 0.57 -3.93 -14.00
N ASN A 67 1.55 -3.23 -13.44
CA ASN A 67 1.61 -2.98 -11.99
C ASN A 67 2.05 -1.57 -11.62
N ILE A 68 1.71 -1.18 -10.40
CA ILE A 68 2.22 0.00 -9.71
C ILE A 68 2.65 -0.43 -8.31
N THR A 69 3.88 -0.16 -7.91
CA THR A 69 4.39 -0.37 -6.56
C THR A 69 4.54 0.97 -5.85
N LEU A 70 3.89 1.08 -4.71
CA LEU A 70 3.90 2.21 -3.80
C LEU A 70 4.79 1.86 -2.60
N GLN A 71 5.67 2.78 -2.22
CA GLN A 71 6.50 2.63 -1.02
C GLN A 71 6.40 3.88 -0.15
N GLY A 72 6.38 3.68 1.17
CA GLY A 72 6.27 4.77 2.12
C GLY A 72 6.04 4.29 3.55
N SER A 73 5.19 4.99 4.28
CA SER A 73 4.90 4.73 5.69
C SER A 73 3.40 4.61 5.98
N HIS A 74 3.09 3.85 7.02
CA HIS A 74 1.78 3.78 7.65
C HIS A 74 1.88 4.37 9.06
N ASP A 75 1.00 5.31 9.39
CA ASP A 75 0.81 5.81 10.76
C ASP A 75 -0.36 5.07 11.42
N PHE A 76 -0.09 4.37 12.53
CA PHE A 76 -1.12 3.62 13.25
C PHE A 76 -2.08 4.53 14.02
N SER A 77 -1.70 5.78 14.28
CA SER A 77 -2.53 6.72 15.05
C SER A 77 -3.74 7.20 14.24
N SER A 78 -3.51 7.53 12.96
CA SER A 78 -4.56 8.00 12.04
C SER A 78 -5.04 6.92 11.06
N GLY A 79 -4.30 5.82 10.93
CA GLY A 79 -4.49 4.83 9.87
C GLY A 79 -4.04 5.31 8.49
N LYS A 80 -3.52 6.54 8.36
CA LYS A 80 -3.08 7.12 7.10
C LYS A 80 -1.86 6.40 6.57
N GLN A 81 -1.75 6.30 5.25
CA GLN A 81 -0.56 5.83 4.57
C GLN A 81 -0.12 6.87 3.55
N ILE A 82 1.18 7.13 3.46
CA ILE A 82 1.75 8.13 2.55
C ILE A 82 3.06 7.62 1.94
N GLY A 83 3.42 8.16 0.79
CA GLY A 83 4.70 7.86 0.13
C GLY A 83 4.63 8.22 -1.34
N SER A 84 5.34 7.45 -2.18
CA SER A 84 5.35 7.65 -3.63
C SER A 84 5.27 6.34 -4.40
N VAL A 85 4.93 6.45 -5.68
CA VAL A 85 5.11 5.37 -6.66
C VAL A 85 6.61 5.15 -6.85
N SER A 86 7.10 3.97 -6.44
CA SER A 86 8.53 3.59 -6.52
C SER A 86 8.86 2.83 -7.80
N ALA A 87 7.90 2.09 -8.34
CA ALA A 87 8.03 1.38 -9.61
C ALA A 87 6.67 1.26 -10.29
N ALA A 88 6.66 1.19 -11.62
CA ALA A 88 5.45 0.98 -12.40
C ALA A 88 5.80 0.35 -13.75
N SER A 89 4.88 -0.45 -14.30
CA SER A 89 4.94 -0.93 -15.68
C SER A 89 4.82 0.23 -16.67
N SER A 90 5.16 -0.02 -17.95
CA SER A 90 5.24 1.02 -18.98
C SER A 90 3.96 1.84 -19.14
N GLN A 91 2.77 1.22 -18.99
CA GLN A 91 1.50 1.95 -19.11
C GLN A 91 1.35 3.03 -18.02
N PHE A 92 2.00 2.84 -16.87
CA PHE A 92 1.91 3.72 -15.71
C PHE A 92 3.23 4.43 -15.39
N ALA A 93 4.19 4.45 -16.32
CA ALA A 93 5.51 5.04 -16.10
C ALA A 93 5.45 6.52 -15.68
N SER A 94 4.45 7.27 -16.16
CA SER A 94 4.21 8.68 -15.78
C SER A 94 3.76 8.87 -14.33
N SER A 95 3.40 7.78 -13.63
CA SER A 95 3.07 7.81 -12.20
C SER A 95 4.30 7.69 -11.31
N ILE A 96 5.47 7.27 -11.81
CA ILE A 96 6.68 7.09 -10.99
C ILE A 96 7.07 8.42 -10.32
N GLY A 97 7.38 8.35 -9.03
CA GLY A 97 7.73 9.51 -8.19
C GLY A 97 6.54 10.32 -7.68
N LYS A 98 5.33 10.11 -8.23
CA LYS A 98 4.15 10.81 -7.74
C LYS A 98 3.76 10.36 -6.34
N GLN A 99 3.27 11.31 -5.55
CA GLN A 99 2.81 11.05 -4.19
C GLN A 99 1.54 10.20 -4.20
N PHE A 100 1.43 9.30 -3.23
CA PHE A 100 0.15 8.66 -2.90
C PHE A 100 -0.28 8.96 -1.46
N THR A 101 -1.58 8.81 -1.21
CA THR A 101 -2.16 8.76 0.13
C THR A 101 -3.23 7.69 0.19
N VAL A 102 -3.25 6.90 1.27
CA VAL A 102 -4.39 6.06 1.64
C VAL A 102 -5.02 6.60 2.91
N LEU A 103 -6.34 6.77 2.90
CA LEU A 103 -7.13 7.09 4.09
C LEU A 103 -8.40 6.23 4.09
N GLY A 104 -8.54 5.38 5.11
CA GLY A 104 -9.56 4.32 5.10
C GLY A 104 -9.31 3.37 3.93
N THR A 105 -10.28 3.30 3.01
CA THR A 105 -10.18 2.49 1.78
C THR A 105 -9.76 3.31 0.55
N ASN A 106 -9.71 4.64 0.64
CA ASN A 106 -9.44 5.49 -0.52
C ASN A 106 -7.94 5.62 -0.75
N LEU A 107 -7.47 5.23 -1.93
CA LEU A 107 -6.12 5.44 -2.43
C LEU A 107 -6.13 6.55 -3.50
N VAL A 108 -5.36 7.59 -3.27
CA VAL A 108 -5.14 8.67 -4.24
C VAL A 108 -3.67 8.67 -4.64
N ILE A 109 -3.40 8.60 -5.94
CA ILE A 109 -2.09 8.89 -6.55
C ILE A 109 -2.23 10.19 -7.33
N GLN A 110 -1.37 11.17 -7.08
CA GLN A 110 -1.44 12.50 -7.73
C GLN A 110 -1.08 12.45 -9.23
#